data_AF-A0A0C3MUS4-F1
#
_entry.id   AF-A0A0C3MUS4-F1
#
_cell.length_a   1.000
_cell.length_b   1.000
_cell.length_c   1.000
_cell.angle_alpha   90.00
_cell.angle_beta   90.00
_cell.angle_gamma   90.00
#
_symmetry.space_group_name_H-M   'P 1'
#
loop_
_entity.id
_entity.type
_entity.pdbx_description
1 polymer ?
#
loop_
_entity_poly.entity_id
_entity_poly.type
_entity_poly.pdbx_seq_one_letter_code
_entity_poly.pdbx_strand_id
1 'polypeptide(L)'
;MYRWYRNAQVCYAYLNDVDEEVFPVKRDGKKFNKSNGWPEWFVRGWTLQELIAPKQVEFFNKNWVSIGNKRRLALALEDITKIQTDVVMDGLAGKRLSVARIMSWAADRKTTRVEDRAYSLMGLFGVNMPMLYGEG
;
A
#
# COMPACT_ATOMS: atom_id res chain seq x y z
N MET A 1 6.08 7.19 -10.17
CA MET A 1 6.41 6.70 -8.80
C MET A 1 6.74 5.22 -8.76
N TYR A 2 5.88 4.30 -9.21
CA TYR A 2 6.11 2.84 -9.17
C TYR A 2 7.53 2.35 -9.47
N ARG A 3 8.17 2.82 -10.56
CA ARG A 3 9.54 2.42 -10.93
C ARG A 3 10.58 2.75 -9.86
N TRP A 4 10.41 3.86 -9.14
CA TRP A 4 11.28 4.25 -8.02
C TRP A 4 11.17 3.25 -6.88
N TYR A 5 9.95 2.92 -6.45
CA TYR A 5 9.72 1.89 -5.44
C TYR A 5 10.23 0.51 -5.89
N ARG A 6 9.95 0.12 -7.13
CA ARG A 6 10.40 -1.17 -7.69
C ARG A 6 11.92 -1.35 -7.68
N ASN A 7 12.65 -0.26 -7.92
CA ASN A 7 14.10 -0.27 -8.03
C ASN A 7 14.80 0.08 -6.70
N ALA A 8 14.05 0.49 -5.67
CA ALA A 8 14.61 0.73 -4.36
C ALA A 8 15.11 -0.58 -3.74
N GLN A 9 16.23 -0.50 -3.02
CA GLN A 9 16.74 -1.63 -2.24
C GLN A 9 15.80 -1.96 -1.08
N VAL A 10 15.30 -0.92 -0.40
CA VAL A 10 14.33 -1.00 0.70
C VAL A 10 13.38 0.19 0.60
N CYS A 11 12.11 -0.04 0.92
CA CYS A 11 11.15 1.03 1.18
C CYS A 11 10.73 1.02 2.65
N TYR A 12 10.60 2.21 3.23
CA TYR A 12 10.15 2.36 4.60
C TYR A 12 8.69 2.81 4.61
N ALA A 13 7.83 2.03 5.24
CA ALA A 13 6.43 2.36 5.43
C ALA A 13 6.21 2.82 6.87
N TYR A 14 5.96 4.13 7.03
CA TYR A 14 5.75 4.76 8.33
C TYR A 14 4.24 4.86 8.64
N LEU A 15 3.84 4.23 9.75
CA LEU A 15 2.47 4.19 10.25
C LEU A 15 2.36 5.18 11.42
N ASN A 16 2.05 6.42 11.08
CA ASN A 16 1.92 7.58 11.97
C ASN A 16 0.91 7.38 13.14
N ASP A 17 -0.10 6.56 12.94
CA ASP A 17 -1.20 6.34 13.88
C ASP A 17 -1.09 5.02 14.66
N VAL A 18 0.05 4.32 14.55
CA VAL A 18 0.37 3.11 15.31
C VAL A 18 1.36 3.46 16.42
N ASP A 19 1.05 3.02 17.64
CA ASP A 19 1.83 3.33 18.85
C ASP A 19 2.58 2.11 19.36
N GLU A 20 2.05 0.93 19.06
CA GLU A 20 2.55 -0.35 19.51
C GLU A 20 3.85 -0.71 18.81
N GLU A 21 4.65 -1.54 19.47
CA GLU A 21 5.88 -2.11 18.91
C GLU A 21 5.62 -3.38 18.07
N VAL A 22 4.35 -3.65 17.75
CA VAL A 22 3.93 -4.80 16.93
C VAL A 22 3.04 -4.34 15.78
N PHE A 23 3.15 -5.03 14.65
CA PHE A 23 2.29 -4.74 13.51
C PHE A 23 0.80 -4.98 13.85
N PRO A 24 -0.10 -4.06 13.50
CA PRO A 24 -1.53 -4.26 13.73
C PRO A 24 -2.07 -5.34 12.80
N VAL A 25 -2.32 -6.52 13.36
CA VAL A 25 -2.90 -7.69 12.64
C VAL A 25 -4.39 -7.90 12.92
N LYS A 26 -4.98 -7.08 13.80
CA LYS A 26 -6.40 -7.13 14.14
C LYS A 26 -7.03 -5.77 13.92
N ARG A 27 -8.26 -5.80 13.40
CA ARG A 27 -9.06 -4.60 13.17
C ARG A 27 -9.46 -3.99 14.51
N ASP A 28 -9.16 -2.71 14.71
CA ASP A 28 -9.53 -1.94 15.90
C ASP A 28 -10.31 -0.69 15.49
N GLY A 29 -11.64 -0.80 15.52
CA GLY A 29 -12.55 0.30 15.17
C GLY A 29 -12.57 1.45 16.18
N LYS A 30 -12.05 1.24 17.40
CA LYS A 30 -11.94 2.33 18.39
C LYS A 30 -10.70 3.16 18.13
N LYS A 31 -9.56 2.49 17.90
CA LYS A 31 -8.28 3.15 17.64
C LYS A 31 -8.24 3.80 16.25
N PHE A 32 -8.64 3.07 15.22
CA PHE A 32 -8.55 3.51 13.83
C PHE A 32 -9.93 3.83 13.23
N ASN A 33 -10.75 4.56 13.98
CA ASN A 33 -12.14 4.86 13.60
C ASN A 33 -12.25 5.62 12.25
N LYS A 34 -11.25 6.43 11.88
CA LYS A 34 -11.20 7.17 10.61
C LYS A 34 -10.88 6.32 9.38
N SER A 35 -10.32 5.13 9.60
CA SER A 35 -9.73 4.27 8.56
C SER A 35 -10.24 2.85 8.63
N ASN A 36 -11.53 2.70 8.95
CA ASN A 36 -12.24 1.43 8.94
C ASN A 36 -11.64 0.37 9.88
N GLY A 37 -11.01 0.80 10.98
CA GLY A 37 -10.39 -0.10 11.95
C GLY A 37 -8.96 -0.55 11.59
N TRP A 38 -8.32 0.08 10.59
CA TRP A 38 -6.93 -0.14 10.23
C TRP A 38 -6.14 1.17 10.20
N PRO A 39 -4.81 1.14 10.37
CA PRO A 39 -3.98 2.33 10.20
C PRO A 39 -4.26 3.10 8.91
N GLU A 40 -4.17 4.42 8.95
CA GLU A 40 -4.41 5.32 7.81
C GLU A 40 -3.59 4.94 6.58
N TRP A 41 -2.41 4.36 6.77
CA TRP A 41 -1.57 3.88 5.68
C TRP A 41 -2.31 2.90 4.74
N PHE A 42 -3.21 2.05 5.24
CA PHE A 42 -3.94 1.07 4.42
C PHE A 42 -5.03 1.68 3.53
N VAL A 43 -5.56 2.85 3.91
CA VAL A 43 -6.63 3.51 3.16
C VAL A 43 -6.10 4.61 2.24
N ARG A 44 -4.80 4.88 2.20
CA ARG A 44 -4.22 5.87 1.28
C ARG A 44 -4.04 5.26 -0.12
N GLY A 45 -4.35 6.02 -1.17
CA GLY A 45 -4.23 5.55 -2.56
C GLY A 45 -2.80 5.13 -2.93
N TRP A 46 -1.83 6.01 -2.73
CA TRP A 46 -0.43 5.82 -3.12
C TRP A 46 0.27 4.63 -2.45
N THR A 47 -0.15 4.24 -1.25
CA THR A 47 0.49 3.17 -0.49
C THR A 47 0.30 1.79 -1.15
N LEU A 48 -0.57 1.69 -2.15
CA LEU A 48 -0.75 0.46 -2.94
C LEU A 48 0.49 0.19 -3.78
N GLN A 49 1.04 1.23 -4.41
CA GLN A 49 2.31 1.13 -5.14
C GLN A 49 3.48 0.91 -4.16
N GLU A 50 3.46 1.58 -3.01
CA GLU A 50 4.49 1.41 -1.96
C GLU A 50 4.53 -0.02 -1.42
N LEU A 51 3.39 -0.74 -1.41
CA LEU A 51 3.33 -2.13 -0.99
C LEU A 51 3.76 -3.11 -2.09
N ILE A 52 3.18 -2.97 -3.28
CA ILE A 52 3.28 -3.97 -4.36
C ILE A 52 4.58 -3.84 -5.15
N ALA A 53 5.05 -2.62 -5.40
CA ALA A 53 6.18 -2.38 -6.29
C ALA A 53 7.54 -2.85 -5.73
N PRO A 54 7.94 -2.49 -4.49
CA PRO A 54 9.27 -2.80 -3.99
C PRO A 54 9.40 -4.26 -3.59
N LYS A 55 10.61 -4.80 -3.64
CA LYS A 55 10.89 -6.18 -3.17
C LYS A 55 10.93 -6.29 -1.63
N GLN A 56 11.32 -5.21 -0.96
CA GLN A 56 11.46 -5.13 0.49
C GLN A 56 10.74 -3.89 1.01
N VAL A 57 9.89 -4.08 2.03
CA VAL A 57 9.28 -2.99 2.80
C VAL A 57 9.48 -3.30 4.27
N GLU A 58 10.02 -2.33 4.99
CA GLU A 58 10.14 -2.34 6.45
C GLU A 58 9.10 -1.38 7.02
N PHE A 59 8.30 -1.86 7.97
CA PHE A 59 7.23 -1.10 8.59
C PHE A 59 7.71 -0.51 9.92
N PHE A 60 7.37 0.75 10.14
CA PHE A 60 7.71 1.50 11.34
C PHE A 60 6.46 2.12 11.95
N ASN A 61 6.38 2.10 13.28
CA ASN A 61 5.33 2.82 14.02
C ASN A 61 5.65 4.32 14.14
N LYS A 62 4.80 5.08 14.83
CA LYS A 62 4.97 6.53 15.01
C LYS A 62 6.25 6.96 15.72
N ASN A 63 6.85 6.04 16.48
CA ASN A 63 8.07 6.26 17.24
C ASN A 63 9.33 5.77 16.50
N TRP A 64 9.20 5.44 15.20
CA TRP A 64 10.27 4.84 14.40
C TRP A 64 10.79 3.51 14.94
N VAL A 65 9.95 2.76 15.66
CA VAL A 65 10.24 1.38 16.04
C VAL A 65 9.86 0.48 14.87
N SER A 66 10.77 -0.42 14.47
CA SER A 66 10.49 -1.43 13.45
C SER A 66 9.45 -2.42 13.98
N ILE A 67 8.33 -2.55 13.27
CA ILE A 67 7.20 -3.40 13.64
C ILE A 67 7.03 -4.61 12.71
N GLY A 68 7.97 -4.83 11.80
CA GLY A 68 8.03 -5.99 10.92
C GLY A 68 8.30 -5.63 9.46
N ASN A 69 8.35 -6.66 8.61
CA ASN A 69 8.63 -6.49 7.19
C ASN A 69 7.58 -7.19 6.32
N LYS A 70 7.50 -6.73 5.07
CA LYS A 70 6.55 -7.23 4.06
C LYS A 70 6.51 -8.74 3.95
N ARG A 71 7.69 -9.38 3.99
CA ARG A 71 7.80 -10.83 3.80
C ARG A 71 7.23 -11.62 4.96
N ARG A 72 7.57 -11.22 6.19
CA ARG A 72 7.07 -11.85 7.41
C ARG A 72 5.58 -11.59 7.63
N LEU A 73 5.10 -10.44 7.17
CA LEU A 73 3.72 -9.99 7.34
C LEU A 73 2.81 -10.36 6.17
N ALA A 74 3.26 -11.13 5.18
CA ALA A 74 2.54 -11.31 3.92
C ALA A 74 1.09 -11.83 4.10
N LEU A 75 0.88 -12.80 4.99
CA LEU A 75 -0.46 -13.32 5.30
C LEU A 75 -1.35 -12.25 5.95
N ALA A 76 -0.83 -11.50 6.94
CA ALA A 76 -1.58 -10.41 7.55
C ALA A 76 -1.88 -9.29 6.55
N LEU A 77 -0.94 -8.98 5.66
CA LEU A 77 -1.13 -8.00 4.60
C LEU A 77 -2.19 -8.47 3.59
N GLU A 78 -2.23 -9.75 3.24
CA GLU A 78 -3.29 -10.32 2.41
C GLU A 78 -4.66 -10.21 3.09
N ASP A 79 -4.75 -10.52 4.39
CA ASP A 79 -6.00 -10.40 5.14
C ASP A 79 -6.51 -8.95 5.19
N ILE A 80 -5.62 -7.98 5.36
CA ILE A 80 -5.97 -6.56 5.45
C ILE A 80 -6.32 -5.98 4.08
N THR A 81 -5.47 -6.23 3.07
CA THR A 81 -5.51 -5.53 1.78
C THR A 81 -6.24 -6.29 0.69
N LYS A 82 -6.50 -7.59 0.89
CA LYS A 82 -7.03 -8.54 -0.10
C LYS A 82 -6.13 -8.72 -1.33
N ILE A 83 -4.87 -8.33 -1.22
CA ILE A 83 -3.82 -8.56 -2.23
C ILE A 83 -3.21 -9.92 -1.92
N GLN A 84 -3.17 -10.82 -2.90
CA GLN A 84 -2.66 -12.17 -2.70
C GLN A 84 -1.21 -12.16 -2.22
N THR A 85 -0.84 -13.10 -1.35
CA THR A 85 0.52 -13.21 -0.80
C THR A 85 1.61 -13.21 -1.88
N ASP A 86 1.41 -13.91 -3.00
CA ASP A 86 2.38 -13.93 -4.11
C ASP A 86 2.55 -12.56 -4.81
N VAL A 87 1.49 -11.75 -4.84
CA VAL A 87 1.54 -10.36 -5.34
C VAL A 87 2.22 -9.46 -4.31
N VAL A 88 1.92 -9.60 -3.03
CA VAL A 88 2.59 -8.85 -1.95
C VAL A 88 4.09 -9.13 -1.97
N MET A 89 4.49 -10.39 -2.13
CA MET A 89 5.89 -10.83 -2.08
C MET A 89 6.69 -10.44 -3.31
N ASP A 90 6.16 -10.75 -4.50
CA ASP A 90 6.93 -10.72 -5.75
C ASP A 90 6.48 -9.60 -6.71
N GLY A 91 5.47 -8.83 -6.32
CA GLY A 91 4.88 -7.79 -7.16
C GLY A 91 4.12 -8.39 -8.36
N LEU A 92 4.02 -7.61 -9.44
CA LEU A 92 3.18 -7.93 -10.60
C LEU A 92 3.92 -8.65 -11.75
N ALA A 93 5.24 -8.86 -11.63
CA ALA A 93 6.03 -9.45 -12.72
C ALA A 93 5.57 -10.88 -13.04
N GLY A 94 5.33 -11.15 -14.32
CA GLY A 94 4.88 -12.48 -14.78
C GLY A 94 3.43 -12.83 -14.42
N LYS A 95 2.69 -11.93 -13.75
CA LYS A 95 1.31 -12.17 -13.33
C LYS A 95 0.33 -11.61 -14.36
N ARG A 96 -0.67 -12.42 -14.73
CA ARG A 96 -1.82 -11.97 -15.55
C ARG A 96 -2.97 -11.62 -14.62
N LEU A 97 -3.12 -10.33 -14.33
CA LEU A 97 -4.16 -9.82 -13.44
C LEU A 97 -5.18 -9.03 -14.27
N SER A 98 -6.47 -9.20 -13.95
CA SER A 98 -7.50 -8.38 -14.58
C SER A 98 -7.47 -6.96 -14.02
N VAL A 99 -7.91 -6.00 -14.83
CA VAL A 99 -8.10 -4.61 -14.38
C VAL A 99 -9.01 -4.57 -13.15
N ALA A 100 -10.12 -5.33 -13.17
CA ALA A 100 -11.05 -5.42 -12.05
C ALA A 100 -10.38 -5.88 -10.74
N ARG A 101 -9.38 -6.77 -10.81
CA ARG A 101 -8.63 -7.20 -9.62
C ARG A 101 -7.79 -6.07 -9.05
N ILE A 102 -7.04 -5.34 -9.87
CA ILE A 102 -6.28 -4.17 -9.40
C ILE A 102 -7.22 -3.10 -8.83
N MET A 103 -8.34 -2.86 -9.49
CA MET A 103 -9.37 -1.92 -9.02
C MET A 103 -9.96 -2.36 -7.67
N SER A 104 -10.14 -3.66 -7.42
CA SER A 104 -10.62 -4.16 -6.13
C SER A 104 -9.69 -3.81 -4.97
N TRP A 105 -8.36 -3.81 -5.19
CA TRP A 105 -7.38 -3.39 -4.18
C TRP A 105 -7.38 -1.89 -3.89
N ALA A 106 -7.90 -1.11 -4.85
CA ALA A 106 -8.01 0.34 -4.79
C ALA A 106 -9.37 0.83 -4.26
N ALA A 107 -10.38 -0.04 -4.23
CA ALA A 107 -11.78 0.34 -4.02
C ALA A 107 -12.02 1.11 -2.72
N ASP A 108 -11.39 0.68 -1.62
CA ASP A 108 -11.53 1.31 -0.30
C ASP A 108 -10.48 2.40 -0.02
N ARG A 109 -9.60 2.67 -0.98
CA ARG A 109 -8.53 3.65 -0.82
C ARG A 109 -8.98 5.06 -1.23
N LYS A 110 -8.48 6.05 -0.51
CA LYS A 110 -8.82 7.46 -0.62
C LYS A 110 -7.59 8.27 -1.00
N THR A 111 -7.82 9.34 -1.74
CA THR A 111 -6.82 10.35 -2.12
C THR A 111 -7.37 11.73 -1.80
N THR A 112 -6.46 12.66 -1.50
CA THR A 112 -6.83 14.05 -1.22
C THR A 112 -7.18 14.79 -2.50
N ARG A 113 -6.39 14.60 -3.56
CA ARG A 113 -6.66 15.13 -4.89
C ARG A 113 -7.43 14.10 -5.72
N VAL A 114 -8.31 14.57 -6.60
CA VAL A 114 -9.14 13.67 -7.42
C VAL A 114 -8.27 12.95 -8.45
N GLU A 115 -7.30 13.66 -9.04
CA GLU A 115 -6.37 13.13 -10.03
C GLU A 115 -5.46 12.04 -9.46
N ASP A 116 -5.15 12.11 -8.17
CA ASP A 116 -4.37 11.09 -7.47
C ASP A 116 -5.08 9.71 -7.47
N ARG A 117 -6.41 9.66 -7.65
CA ARG A 117 -7.10 8.37 -7.84
C ARG A 117 -6.58 7.64 -9.07
N ALA A 118 -6.31 8.37 -10.15
CA ALA A 118 -5.73 7.81 -11.36
C ALA A 118 -4.22 7.61 -11.21
N TYR A 119 -3.49 8.62 -10.73
CA TYR A 119 -2.02 8.57 -10.65
C TYR A 119 -1.49 7.49 -9.70
N SER A 120 -2.19 7.24 -8.59
CA SER A 120 -1.86 6.16 -7.66
C SER A 120 -2.06 4.75 -8.23
N LEU A 121 -2.66 4.60 -9.41
CA LEU A 121 -2.85 3.30 -10.08
C LEU A 121 -2.04 3.13 -11.38
N MET A 122 -1.57 4.21 -12.00
CA MET A 122 -0.86 4.17 -13.29
C MET A 122 0.26 3.13 -13.34
N GLY A 123 1.10 3.08 -12.31
CA GLY A 123 2.20 2.13 -12.26
C GLY A 123 1.79 0.66 -12.11
N LEU A 124 0.62 0.40 -11.53
CA LEU A 124 0.03 -0.94 -11.43
C LEU A 124 -0.55 -1.40 -12.77
N PHE A 125 -1.06 -0.45 -13.57
CA PHE A 125 -1.56 -0.69 -14.93
C PHE A 125 -0.48 -0.62 -16.02
N GLY A 126 0.78 -0.35 -15.65
CA GLY A 126 1.86 -0.20 -16.63
C GLY A 126 1.74 1.05 -17.51
N VAL A 127 0.96 2.05 -17.08
CA VAL A 127 0.80 3.33 -17.76
C VAL A 127 1.91 4.29 -17.31
N ASN A 128 2.51 4.98 -18.26
CA ASN A 128 3.52 6.02 -18.00
C ASN A 128 3.05 7.35 -18.59
N MET A 129 2.59 8.25 -17.73
CA MET A 129 2.26 9.64 -18.07
C MET A 129 2.85 10.58 -17.02
N PRO A 130 3.28 11.79 -17.40
CA PRO A 130 3.67 12.82 -16.44
C PRO A 130 2.48 13.17 -15.53
N MET A 131 2.75 13.38 -14.24
CA MET A 131 1.73 13.85 -13.30
C MET A 131 1.54 15.36 -13.52
N LEU A 132 0.36 15.76 -13.99
CA LEU A 132 0.00 17.15 -14.27
C LEU A 132 -1.19 17.50 -13.38
N TYR A 133 -0.93 18.24 -12.30
CA TYR A 133 -1.98 18.64 -11.36
C TYR A 133 -2.78 19.82 -11.92
N GLY A 134 -4.11 19.82 -11.72
CA GLY A 134 -5.00 20.89 -12.20
C GLY A 134 -5.74 20.59 -13.50
N GLU A 135 -5.77 19.32 -13.92
CA GLU A 135 -6.60 18.86 -15.06
C GLU A 135 -8.01 18.43 -14.65
N GLY A 136 -8.33 18.42 -13.34
CA GLY A 136 -9.59 17.94 -12.77
C GLY A 136 -10.31 18.93 -11.88
#